data_AF-A0A5E4F7X1-F1
#
_entry.id   AF-A0A5E4F7X1-F1
#
_cell.length_a   1.000
_cell.length_b   1.000
_cell.length_c   1.000
_cell.angle_alpha   90.00
_cell.angle_beta   90.00
_cell.angle_gamma   90.00
#
_symmetry.space_group_name_H-M   'P 1'
#
loop_
_entity.id
_entity.type
_entity.pdbx_description
1 polymer ?
#
loop_
_entity_poly.entity_id
_entity_poly.type
_entity_poly.pdbx_seq_one_letter_code
_entity_poly.pdbx_strand_id
1 'polypeptide(L)'
;MGVVEGRLGGFLIVLTIMGLAFPVFFNALVQGYNRPPPRKNVYVPSDDPVYYYRCGSNSGPEFSFKTPPASFPITFAVVGDLGQTEWTKSTLDHISKVDYDMFMLPGDLSYADVDQPLWDSFGRLVQPLASQRPWMVTQGNHEIEKIPVLHTHAFTAYNARWHMPYEESGSDSNLYYSFDVAGVHAIMLGSYTDFDPSSAQYQWLQVDLGKVDRGRTPWIVVLIHAPWYNSNEAHQGESESIDMKDAMEDLLYQARVDVVLAGHVHAYERFTRVYKDEANNCGPVHITIGDGGNREGLASKYKNPQPKISVFREASFGHGHLVVANATHAQWTWHRNEDDEAVASDSIWLTSLSSDPACKN
;
A
#
# COMPACT_ATOMS: atom_id res chain seq x y z
N MET A 1 9.92 -12.05 -29.81
CA MET A 1 8.97 -13.19 -29.70
C MET A 1 9.62 -14.25 -28.83
N GLY A 2 9.03 -14.53 -27.68
CA GLY A 2 9.50 -15.53 -26.72
C GLY A 2 8.80 -15.33 -25.39
N VAL A 3 7.54 -15.77 -25.32
CA VAL A 3 6.74 -15.87 -24.10
C VAL A 3 7.24 -17.09 -23.33
N VAL A 4 7.66 -16.92 -22.07
CA VAL A 4 7.79 -18.06 -21.14
C VAL A 4 6.50 -18.11 -20.33
N GLU A 5 5.53 -18.85 -20.87
CA GLU A 5 4.26 -19.14 -20.20
C GLU A 5 4.48 -20.31 -19.23
N GLY A 6 4.43 -20.01 -17.93
CA GLY A 6 4.29 -21.01 -16.87
C GLY A 6 2.93 -20.85 -16.21
N ARG A 7 1.92 -21.63 -16.64
CA ARG A 7 0.64 -21.71 -15.93
C ARG A 7 0.79 -22.57 -14.66
N LEU A 8 0.72 -21.93 -13.50
CA LEU A 8 0.35 -22.58 -12.24
C LEU A 8 -0.44 -21.57 -11.38
N GLY A 9 -1.71 -21.89 -11.13
CA GLY A 9 -2.52 -21.31 -10.05
C GLY A 9 -2.57 -19.78 -9.95
N GLY A 10 -3.34 -19.12 -10.82
CA GLY A 10 -4.04 -17.86 -10.49
C GLY A 10 -3.23 -16.58 -10.24
N PHE A 11 -1.91 -16.62 -10.13
CA PHE A 11 -1.08 -15.42 -9.99
C PHE A 11 -0.28 -15.18 -11.28
N LEU A 12 -0.64 -14.13 -12.00
CA LEU A 12 0.22 -13.56 -13.04
C LEU A 12 1.21 -12.64 -12.32
N ILE A 13 2.43 -13.12 -12.05
CA ILE A 13 3.54 -12.22 -11.73
C ILE A 13 3.94 -11.56 -13.04
N VAL A 14 3.39 -10.39 -13.32
CA VAL A 14 3.82 -9.57 -14.45
C VAL A 14 5.09 -8.84 -14.05
N LEU A 15 6.22 -9.37 -14.49
CA LEU A 15 7.44 -8.59 -14.68
C LEU A 15 7.41 -8.07 -16.13
N THR A 16 6.82 -6.89 -16.35
CA THR A 16 6.83 -6.27 -17.69
C THR A 16 8.24 -5.76 -18.01
N ILE A 17 8.77 -6.26 -19.13
CA ILE A 17 10.01 -5.85 -19.80
C ILE A 17 9.60 -5.17 -21.11
N MET A 18 10.19 -4.01 -21.40
CA MET A 18 10.35 -3.25 -22.67
C MET A 18 10.07 -1.77 -22.39
N GLY A 19 10.88 -0.76 -22.73
CA GLY A 19 12.12 -0.67 -23.50
C GLY A 19 12.31 0.81 -23.94
N LEU A 20 13.42 1.40 -23.50
CA LEU A 20 14.11 2.62 -24.02
C LEU A 20 13.44 4.00 -23.88
N ALA A 21 13.69 4.63 -22.73
CA ALA A 21 14.51 5.85 -22.64
C ALA A 21 15.27 5.76 -21.30
N PHE A 22 16.61 5.93 -21.29
CA PHE A 22 17.44 5.77 -20.08
C PHE A 22 16.86 6.57 -18.90
N PRO A 23 16.48 5.92 -17.76
CA PRO A 23 17.41 5.51 -16.70
C PRO A 23 17.13 4.13 -16.04
N VAL A 24 18.21 3.53 -15.53
CA VAL A 24 18.38 2.62 -14.37
C VAL A 24 17.16 1.82 -13.81
N PHE A 25 17.19 0.49 -14.07
CA PHE A 25 16.42 -0.65 -13.49
C PHE A 25 14.88 -0.57 -13.64
N PHE A 26 14.18 -1.36 -14.46
CA PHE A 26 14.08 -2.83 -14.50
C PHE A 26 13.89 -3.31 -15.95
N ASN A 27 14.86 -4.06 -16.48
CA ASN A 27 14.68 -4.90 -17.67
C ASN A 27 15.38 -6.22 -17.34
N ALA A 28 14.64 -7.19 -16.84
CA ALA A 28 15.20 -8.48 -16.43
C ALA A 28 14.44 -9.62 -17.08
N LEU A 29 15.11 -10.35 -17.99
CA LEU A 29 14.75 -11.74 -18.28
C LEU A 29 14.76 -12.50 -16.94
N VAL A 30 13.59 -12.79 -16.39
CA VAL A 30 13.48 -13.64 -15.19
C VAL A 30 13.77 -15.07 -15.60
N GLN A 31 15.02 -15.50 -15.46
CA GLN A 31 15.33 -16.93 -15.35
C GLN A 31 15.19 -17.33 -13.88
N GLY A 32 13.94 -17.46 -13.43
CA GLY A 32 13.66 -18.09 -12.14
C GLY A 32 13.99 -19.58 -12.22
N TYR A 33 14.84 -20.08 -11.33
CA TYR A 33 15.08 -21.52 -11.20
C TYR A 33 14.92 -21.97 -9.75
N ASN A 34 14.09 -22.97 -9.53
CA ASN A 34 13.92 -23.61 -8.23
C ASN A 34 15.16 -24.48 -7.94
N ARG A 35 15.97 -24.12 -6.94
CA ARG A 35 16.99 -25.06 -6.45
C ARG A 35 16.28 -26.23 -5.76
N PRO A 36 16.48 -27.49 -6.20
CA PRO A 36 16.03 -28.62 -5.43
C PRO A 36 16.81 -28.67 -4.10
N PRO A 37 16.15 -28.98 -2.97
CA PRO A 37 16.84 -29.17 -1.70
C PRO A 37 17.84 -30.34 -1.78
N PRO A 38 18.92 -30.33 -0.98
CA PRO A 38 19.79 -31.49 -0.84
C PRO A 38 18.95 -32.70 -0.38
N ARG A 39 19.19 -33.83 -1.05
CA ARG A 39 18.29 -34.99 -1.13
C ARG A 39 17.70 -35.50 0.20
N LYS A 40 16.44 -35.96 0.05
CA LYS A 40 15.56 -36.77 0.94
C LYS A 40 14.81 -36.00 2.02
N ASN A 41 13.60 -35.55 1.68
CA ASN A 41 12.34 -36.05 2.25
C ASN A 41 11.16 -35.37 1.52
N VAL A 42 10.05 -36.12 1.41
CA VAL A 42 8.69 -35.79 0.94
C VAL A 42 8.46 -34.33 0.48
N TYR A 43 8.10 -34.16 -0.80
CA TYR A 43 7.63 -32.90 -1.38
C TYR A 43 6.28 -32.54 -0.74
N VAL A 44 6.30 -31.65 0.25
CA VAL A 44 5.15 -30.79 0.56
C VAL A 44 5.47 -29.48 -0.16
N PRO A 45 4.70 -29.04 -1.16
CA PRO A 45 4.88 -27.69 -1.69
C PRO A 45 4.79 -26.72 -0.50
N SER A 46 5.81 -25.90 -0.26
CA SER A 46 5.62 -24.80 0.69
C SER A 46 4.61 -23.85 0.04
N ASP A 47 3.60 -23.43 0.79
CA ASP A 47 2.53 -22.56 0.28
C ASP A 47 3.07 -21.18 -0.18
N ASP A 48 4.31 -20.84 0.19
CA ASP A 48 5.01 -19.57 -0.15
C ASP A 48 6.42 -19.84 -0.71
N PRO A 49 6.59 -20.15 -2.01
CA PRO A 49 7.90 -20.41 -2.58
C PRO A 49 8.86 -19.21 -2.53
N VAL A 50 10.13 -19.49 -2.20
CA VAL A 50 11.25 -18.55 -2.35
C VAL A 50 11.88 -18.74 -3.73
N TYR A 51 11.90 -17.67 -4.52
CA TYR A 51 12.54 -17.61 -5.82
C TYR A 51 13.87 -16.87 -5.72
N TYR A 52 14.89 -17.35 -6.45
CA TYR A 52 16.14 -16.64 -6.63
C TYR A 52 16.18 -16.03 -8.03
N TYR A 53 16.63 -14.79 -8.14
CA TYR A 53 16.65 -14.06 -9.41
C TYR A 53 17.89 -13.17 -9.54
N ARG A 54 18.27 -12.89 -10.78
CA ARG A 54 19.24 -11.86 -11.15
C ARG A 54 18.60 -10.94 -12.16
N CYS A 55 18.90 -9.65 -12.06
CA CYS A 55 18.44 -8.65 -13.01
C CYS A 55 19.61 -8.19 -13.91
N GLY A 56 19.36 -8.05 -15.21
CA GLY A 56 20.36 -7.61 -16.18
C GLY A 56 21.25 -8.75 -16.69
N SER A 57 22.57 -8.51 -16.80
CA SER A 57 23.51 -9.52 -17.28
C SER A 57 23.77 -10.62 -16.23
N ASN A 58 24.19 -11.81 -16.68
CA ASN A 58 24.45 -12.98 -15.82
C ASN A 58 25.52 -12.77 -14.73
N SER A 59 26.22 -11.63 -14.71
CA SER A 59 27.21 -11.26 -13.70
C SER A 59 26.67 -10.36 -12.58
N GLY A 60 25.38 -10.04 -12.56
CA GLY A 60 24.77 -9.22 -11.50
C GLY A 60 24.62 -9.96 -10.15
N PRO A 61 24.37 -9.21 -9.05
CA PRO A 61 24.05 -9.80 -7.75
C PRO A 61 22.78 -10.68 -7.85
N GLU A 62 22.78 -11.77 -7.09
CA GLU A 62 21.61 -12.64 -6.93
C GLU A 62 20.78 -12.15 -5.76
N PHE A 63 19.48 -12.08 -5.96
CA PHE A 63 18.48 -11.72 -4.96
C PHE A 63 17.56 -12.92 -4.71
N SER A 64 16.79 -12.85 -3.63
CA SER A 64 15.72 -13.80 -3.34
C SER A 64 14.43 -13.06 -3.05
N PHE A 65 13.31 -13.60 -3.51
CA PHE A 65 11.97 -13.07 -3.32
C PHE A 65 11.06 -14.17 -2.79
N LYS A 66 10.32 -13.90 -1.71
CA LYS A 66 9.28 -14.80 -1.19
C LYS A 66 7.94 -14.31 -1.74
N THR A 67 7.19 -15.18 -2.42
CA THR A 67 5.81 -14.84 -2.80
C THR A 67 4.92 -14.74 -1.56
N PRO A 68 3.87 -13.90 -1.59
CA PRO A 68 2.85 -13.91 -0.55
C PRO A 68 2.17 -15.29 -0.44
N PRO A 69 1.56 -15.59 0.71
CA PRO A 69 0.85 -16.85 0.90
C PRO A 69 -0.41 -16.93 0.04
N ALA A 70 -0.76 -18.16 -0.33
CA ALA A 70 -1.99 -18.43 -1.10
C ALA A 70 -3.27 -18.28 -0.25
N SER A 71 -3.16 -18.36 1.08
CA SER A 71 -4.26 -18.27 2.04
C SER A 71 -3.81 -17.58 3.32
N PHE A 72 -4.76 -17.20 4.17
CA PHE A 72 -4.45 -16.69 5.51
C PHE A 72 -3.52 -17.63 6.31
N PRO A 73 -2.72 -17.09 7.25
CA PRO A 73 -2.58 -15.66 7.56
C PRO A 73 -1.74 -14.92 6.53
N ILE A 74 -1.98 -13.62 6.38
CA ILE A 74 -1.08 -12.72 5.63
C ILE A 74 -0.74 -11.51 6.49
N THR A 75 0.53 -11.10 6.48
CA THR A 75 1.01 -9.91 7.20
C THR A 75 1.44 -8.82 6.22
N PHE A 76 0.83 -7.64 6.34
CA PHE A 76 1.26 -6.45 5.63
C PHE A 76 2.04 -5.52 6.56
N ALA A 77 3.21 -5.05 6.10
CA ALA A 77 3.83 -3.85 6.64
C ALA A 77 3.26 -2.62 5.91
N VAL A 78 2.91 -1.57 6.64
CA VAL A 78 2.24 -0.38 6.09
C VAL A 78 2.91 0.88 6.60
N VAL A 79 3.26 1.79 5.70
CA VAL A 79 3.82 3.10 6.03
C VAL A 79 3.63 4.06 4.85
N GLY A 80 3.13 5.26 5.09
CA GLY A 80 3.10 6.35 4.12
C GLY A 80 4.27 7.30 4.31
N ASP A 81 4.53 8.17 3.32
CA ASP A 81 5.30 9.39 3.54
C ASP A 81 6.73 9.09 4.03
N LEU A 82 7.36 8.09 3.41
CA LEU A 82 8.65 7.55 3.85
C LEU A 82 9.77 8.58 3.71
N GLY A 83 9.94 9.13 2.51
CA GLY A 83 11.12 9.94 2.18
C GLY A 83 12.42 9.18 2.36
N GLN A 84 13.48 9.87 2.79
CA GLN A 84 14.83 9.29 2.85
C GLN A 84 15.72 10.02 3.86
N THR A 85 15.30 10.02 5.12
CA THR A 85 16.03 10.56 6.27
C THR A 85 16.54 9.45 7.19
N GLU A 86 17.23 9.81 8.28
CA GLU A 86 17.57 8.86 9.35
C GLU A 86 16.32 8.27 10.04
N TRP A 87 15.20 9.01 10.07
CA TRP A 87 13.92 8.50 10.58
C TRP A 87 13.33 7.46 9.64
N THR A 88 13.36 7.70 8.32
CA THR A 88 12.98 6.69 7.32
C THR A 88 13.78 5.41 7.52
N LYS A 89 15.09 5.54 7.71
CA LYS A 89 15.95 4.38 7.97
C LYS A 89 15.55 3.65 9.25
N SER A 90 15.26 4.38 10.33
CA SER A 90 14.73 3.78 11.58
C SER A 90 13.43 3.01 11.33
N THR A 91 12.49 3.58 10.57
CA THR A 91 11.23 2.93 10.20
C THR A 91 11.48 1.63 9.43
N LEU A 92 12.35 1.66 8.41
CA LEU A 92 12.69 0.49 7.61
C LEU A 92 13.45 -0.56 8.44
N ASP A 93 14.34 -0.14 9.34
CA ASP A 93 15.05 -1.04 10.26
C ASP A 93 14.07 -1.72 11.22
N HIS A 94 13.04 -1.02 11.71
CA HIS A 94 11.97 -1.61 12.52
C HIS A 94 11.19 -2.66 11.73
N ILE A 95 10.75 -2.33 10.51
CA ILE A 95 10.03 -3.25 9.63
C ILE A 95 10.87 -4.48 9.30
N SER A 96 12.18 -4.31 9.11
CA SER A 96 13.10 -5.41 8.79
C SER A 96 13.21 -6.49 9.89
N LYS A 97 12.84 -6.15 11.13
CA LYS A 97 12.84 -7.07 12.28
C LYS A 97 11.59 -7.96 12.33
N VAL A 98 10.57 -7.69 11.49
CA VAL A 98 9.31 -8.42 11.45
C VAL A 98 9.21 -9.24 10.16
N ASP A 99 8.73 -10.48 10.25
CA ASP A 99 8.44 -11.29 9.06
C ASP A 99 7.07 -10.87 8.51
N TYR A 100 7.10 -9.99 7.50
CA TYR A 100 5.94 -9.57 6.72
C TYR A 100 5.97 -10.22 5.33
N ASP A 101 4.80 -10.35 4.71
CA ASP A 101 4.65 -10.96 3.39
C ASP A 101 4.57 -9.92 2.28
N MET A 102 3.98 -8.74 2.56
CA MET A 102 3.82 -7.65 1.60
C MET A 102 4.00 -6.28 2.26
N PHE A 103 4.50 -5.31 1.50
CA PHE A 103 4.63 -3.92 1.93
C PHE A 103 3.61 -3.06 1.20
N MET A 104 2.90 -2.20 1.92
CA MET A 104 1.94 -1.24 1.34
C MET A 104 2.33 0.19 1.70
N LEU A 105 2.35 1.07 0.70
CA LEU A 105 2.80 2.46 0.85
C LEU A 105 1.78 3.43 0.21
N PRO A 106 0.97 4.15 1.01
CA PRO A 106 -0.04 5.07 0.52
C PRO A 106 0.53 6.44 0.07
N GLY A 107 1.46 6.46 -0.89
CA GLY A 107 1.98 7.68 -1.51
C GLY A 107 3.10 8.41 -0.75
N ASP A 108 3.65 9.44 -1.40
CA ASP A 108 4.82 10.23 -0.99
C ASP A 108 6.04 9.37 -0.70
N LEU A 109 6.61 8.84 -1.78
CA LEU A 109 7.65 7.82 -1.72
C LEU A 109 9.00 8.46 -1.38
N SER A 110 9.58 9.21 -2.32
CA SER A 110 10.99 9.62 -2.22
C SER A 110 11.19 11.06 -1.77
N TYR A 111 10.15 11.91 -1.83
CA TYR A 111 10.27 13.38 -1.70
C TYR A 111 11.35 13.94 -2.63
N ALA A 112 11.44 13.38 -3.85
CA ALA A 112 12.35 13.88 -4.87
C ALA A 112 11.85 15.22 -5.39
N ASP A 113 10.53 15.33 -5.57
CA ASP A 113 9.75 16.48 -6.03
C ASP A 113 10.20 16.93 -7.41
N VAL A 114 11.37 17.55 -7.50
CA VAL A 114 11.98 17.99 -8.76
C VAL A 114 13.48 17.66 -8.83
N ASP A 115 14.09 17.18 -7.74
CA ASP A 115 15.49 16.74 -7.68
C ASP A 115 15.59 15.24 -7.98
N GLN A 116 15.51 14.91 -9.28
CA GLN A 116 15.38 13.52 -9.76
C GLN A 116 16.43 12.50 -9.27
N PRO A 117 17.70 12.85 -9.01
CA PRO A 117 18.66 11.95 -8.35
C PRO A 117 18.17 11.38 -7.01
N LEU A 118 17.25 12.05 -6.32
CA LEU A 118 16.64 11.59 -5.07
C LEU A 118 15.78 10.34 -5.25
N TRP A 119 15.22 10.09 -6.43
CA TRP A 119 14.56 8.81 -6.73
C TRP A 119 15.56 7.65 -6.73
N ASP A 120 16.78 7.87 -7.23
CA ASP A 120 17.80 6.83 -7.29
C ASP A 120 18.39 6.53 -5.91
N SER A 121 18.55 7.53 -5.05
CA SER A 121 18.96 7.29 -3.66
C SER A 121 17.87 6.59 -2.87
N PHE A 122 16.60 6.97 -3.06
CA PHE A 122 15.46 6.29 -2.44
C PHE A 122 15.40 4.82 -2.86
N GLY A 123 15.51 4.53 -4.17
CA GLY A 123 15.55 3.16 -4.68
C GLY A 123 16.69 2.33 -4.07
N ARG A 124 17.88 2.91 -3.87
CA ARG A 124 18.99 2.25 -3.16
C ARG A 124 18.71 2.04 -1.68
N LEU A 125 18.05 2.99 -1.02
CA LEU A 125 17.68 2.91 0.39
C LEU A 125 16.70 1.76 0.65
N VAL A 126 15.65 1.62 -0.18
CA VAL A 126 14.60 0.62 0.02
C VAL A 126 14.93 -0.76 -0.58
N GLN A 127 15.90 -0.85 -1.50
CA GLN A 127 16.29 -2.10 -2.18
C GLN A 127 16.44 -3.31 -1.23
N PRO A 128 17.06 -3.20 -0.03
CA PRO A 128 17.21 -4.36 0.85
C PRO A 128 15.87 -5.02 1.19
N LEU A 129 14.79 -4.25 1.33
CA LEU A 129 13.45 -4.76 1.62
C LEU A 129 12.64 -5.01 0.34
N ALA A 130 12.67 -4.06 -0.60
CA ALA A 130 11.90 -4.11 -1.85
C ALA A 130 12.33 -5.22 -2.81
N SER A 131 13.57 -5.71 -2.70
CA SER A 131 14.03 -6.87 -3.48
C SER A 131 13.53 -8.21 -2.96
N GLN A 132 13.02 -8.28 -1.72
CA GLN A 132 12.71 -9.53 -1.01
C GLN A 132 11.21 -9.83 -0.85
N ARG A 133 10.36 -8.81 -0.92
CA ARG A 133 8.90 -8.87 -0.76
C ARG A 133 8.25 -7.91 -1.76
N PRO A 134 7.00 -8.17 -2.23
CA PRO A 134 6.30 -7.22 -3.08
C PRO A 134 6.02 -5.92 -2.32
N TRP A 135 6.23 -4.80 -3.03
CA TRP A 135 5.89 -3.46 -2.57
C TRP A 135 4.76 -2.92 -3.44
N MET A 136 3.63 -2.66 -2.81
CA MET A 136 2.43 -2.14 -3.46
C MET A 136 2.29 -0.68 -3.06
N VAL A 137 2.37 0.23 -4.03
CA VAL A 137 2.45 1.67 -3.77
C VAL A 137 1.38 2.41 -4.55
N THR A 138 0.79 3.46 -3.99
CA THR A 138 0.06 4.48 -4.77
C THR A 138 0.86 5.79 -4.79
N GLN A 139 0.36 6.79 -5.49
CA GLN A 139 0.96 8.12 -5.60
C GLN A 139 0.47 9.03 -4.47
N GLY A 140 1.30 10.00 -4.07
CA GLY A 140 0.93 11.18 -3.28
C GLY A 140 1.19 12.49 -4.04
N ASN A 141 1.03 13.63 -3.38
CA ASN A 141 1.27 14.93 -4.04
C ASN A 141 2.73 15.12 -4.44
N HIS A 142 3.68 14.53 -3.70
CA HIS A 142 5.10 14.66 -4.03
C HIS A 142 5.48 13.92 -5.32
N GLU A 143 4.66 12.98 -5.79
CA GLU A 143 4.85 12.30 -7.07
C GLU A 143 4.32 13.09 -8.28
N ILE A 144 3.60 14.20 -8.09
CA ILE A 144 3.05 14.99 -9.21
C ILE A 144 4.19 15.51 -10.12
N GLU A 145 5.26 16.02 -9.51
CA GLU A 145 6.53 16.41 -10.15
C GLU A 145 6.40 17.20 -11.48
N LYS A 146 5.44 18.13 -11.55
CA LYS A 146 5.28 19.01 -12.72
C LYS A 146 6.19 20.24 -12.61
N ILE A 147 7.03 20.45 -13.60
CA ILE A 147 7.85 21.66 -13.72
C ILE A 147 7.29 22.51 -14.87
N PRO A 148 6.69 23.69 -14.59
CA PRO A 148 6.16 24.55 -15.63
C PRO A 148 7.19 24.78 -16.76
N VAL A 149 6.77 24.62 -18.01
CA VAL A 149 7.59 24.78 -19.23
C VAL A 149 8.65 23.69 -19.47
N LEU A 150 9.22 23.07 -18.43
CA LEU A 150 10.30 22.09 -18.56
C LEU A 150 9.81 20.64 -18.59
N HIS A 151 8.77 20.31 -17.81
CA HIS A 151 8.19 18.97 -17.75
C HIS A 151 6.73 19.04 -17.28
N THR A 152 5.79 18.92 -18.21
CA THR A 152 4.36 19.15 -17.94
C THR A 152 3.57 17.88 -17.61
N HIS A 153 4.17 16.71 -17.76
CA HIS A 153 3.49 15.43 -17.52
C HIS A 153 3.61 15.02 -16.05
N ALA A 154 2.46 14.90 -15.37
CA ALA A 154 2.39 14.45 -13.99
C ALA A 154 2.97 13.04 -13.82
N PHE A 155 3.45 12.70 -12.62
CA PHE A 155 3.71 11.31 -12.20
C PHE A 155 4.72 10.55 -13.09
N THR A 156 5.56 11.26 -13.83
CA THR A 156 6.45 10.63 -14.81
C THR A 156 7.48 9.73 -14.14
N ALA A 157 8.11 10.21 -13.05
CA ALA A 157 9.09 9.41 -12.31
C ALA A 157 8.43 8.22 -11.60
N TYR A 158 7.27 8.44 -10.95
CA TYR A 158 6.48 7.39 -10.32
C TYR A 158 6.15 6.27 -11.32
N ASN A 159 5.50 6.60 -12.44
CA ASN A 159 5.09 5.62 -13.45
C ASN A 159 6.27 4.89 -14.12
N ALA A 160 7.43 5.56 -14.25
CA ALA A 160 8.62 4.95 -14.84
C ALA A 160 9.34 3.97 -13.89
N ARG A 161 9.20 4.16 -12.57
CA ARG A 161 9.99 3.44 -11.55
C ARG A 161 9.19 2.38 -10.80
N TRP A 162 7.88 2.60 -10.66
CA TRP A 162 6.98 1.75 -9.87
C TRP A 162 5.83 1.28 -10.75
N HIS A 163 5.99 0.11 -11.37
CA HIS A 163 4.95 -0.49 -12.19
C HIS A 163 4.06 -1.38 -11.32
N MET A 164 2.82 -0.96 -11.15
CA MET A 164 1.78 -1.64 -10.37
C MET A 164 0.85 -2.45 -11.30
N PRO A 165 0.08 -3.43 -10.79
CA PRO A 165 -0.72 -4.34 -11.60
C PRO A 165 -2.06 -3.72 -12.05
N TYR A 166 -2.00 -2.52 -12.66
CA TYR A 166 -3.20 -1.79 -13.06
C TYR A 166 -3.92 -2.42 -14.25
N GLU A 167 -3.20 -3.02 -15.19
CA GLU A 167 -3.80 -3.67 -16.36
C GLU A 167 -4.55 -4.94 -15.94
N GLU A 168 -3.99 -5.70 -14.99
CA GLU A 168 -4.55 -6.93 -14.43
C GLU A 168 -5.81 -6.64 -13.61
N SER A 169 -5.87 -5.48 -12.96
CA SER A 169 -7.07 -4.99 -12.27
C SER A 169 -8.10 -4.36 -13.20
N GLY A 170 -7.82 -4.31 -14.51
CA GLY A 170 -8.69 -3.68 -15.51
C GLY A 170 -8.78 -2.16 -15.37
N SER A 171 -7.81 -1.54 -14.69
CA SER A 171 -7.60 -0.09 -14.68
C SER A 171 -6.84 0.34 -15.94
N ASP A 172 -7.03 1.58 -16.36
CA ASP A 172 -6.28 2.23 -17.45
C ASP A 172 -5.09 3.07 -16.95
N SER A 173 -4.83 3.07 -15.64
CA SER A 173 -3.84 3.95 -15.02
C SER A 173 -3.10 3.28 -13.87
N ASN A 174 -1.79 3.44 -13.86
CA ASN A 174 -0.92 3.00 -12.76
C ASN A 174 -1.17 3.74 -11.43
N LEU A 175 -2.00 4.80 -11.44
CA LEU A 175 -2.32 5.61 -10.26
C LEU A 175 -3.47 5.04 -9.41
N TYR A 176 -4.24 4.10 -9.95
CA TYR A 176 -5.31 3.40 -9.22
C TYR A 176 -5.47 1.98 -9.76
N TYR A 177 -5.52 1.00 -8.87
CA TYR A 177 -5.54 -0.42 -9.24
C TYR A 177 -5.98 -1.27 -8.05
N SER A 178 -6.25 -2.56 -8.28
CA SER A 178 -6.61 -3.51 -7.22
C SER A 178 -5.84 -4.82 -7.38
N PHE A 179 -5.77 -5.62 -6.33
CA PHE A 179 -5.23 -6.98 -6.38
C PHE A 179 -5.82 -7.85 -5.28
N ASP A 180 -5.91 -9.16 -5.56
CA ASP A 180 -6.31 -10.16 -4.59
C ASP A 180 -5.08 -10.88 -4.04
N VAL A 181 -5.02 -11.05 -2.72
CA VAL A 181 -3.98 -11.86 -2.07
C VAL A 181 -4.49 -12.49 -0.77
N ALA A 182 -4.29 -13.79 -0.60
CA ALA A 182 -4.61 -14.53 0.62
C ALA A 182 -6.01 -14.27 1.21
N GLY A 183 -7.03 -13.97 0.39
CA GLY A 183 -8.40 -13.64 0.85
C GLY A 183 -8.64 -12.17 1.21
N VAL A 184 -7.73 -11.28 0.81
CA VAL A 184 -7.84 -9.83 0.87
C VAL A 184 -7.96 -9.30 -0.55
N HIS A 185 -8.97 -8.48 -0.81
CA HIS A 185 -9.05 -7.62 -1.98
C HIS A 185 -8.54 -6.24 -1.60
N ALA A 186 -7.37 -5.86 -2.10
CA ALA A 186 -6.74 -4.57 -1.80
C ALA A 186 -6.94 -3.61 -2.98
N ILE A 187 -7.35 -2.38 -2.69
CA ILE A 187 -7.63 -1.34 -3.68
C ILE A 187 -6.76 -0.13 -3.37
N MET A 188 -6.04 0.34 -4.38
CA MET A 188 -5.21 1.54 -4.35
C MET A 188 -5.94 2.61 -5.15
N LEU A 189 -6.34 3.70 -4.50
CA LEU A 189 -6.98 4.85 -5.16
C LEU A 189 -5.98 5.99 -5.32
N GLY A 190 -6.14 6.75 -6.40
CA GLY A 190 -5.37 7.93 -6.71
C GLY A 190 -6.06 9.19 -6.21
N SER A 191 -5.55 9.77 -5.11
CA SER A 191 -6.04 11.04 -4.57
C SER A 191 -5.77 12.25 -5.49
N TYR A 192 -4.73 12.22 -6.33
CA TYR A 192 -4.34 13.35 -7.21
C TYR A 192 -4.54 13.06 -8.70
N THR A 193 -5.53 12.23 -9.01
CA THR A 193 -6.11 12.08 -10.36
C THR A 193 -7.62 12.24 -10.25
N ASP A 194 -8.28 12.53 -11.37
CA ASP A 194 -9.73 12.76 -11.38
C ASP A 194 -10.48 11.62 -10.67
N PHE A 195 -11.35 11.99 -9.73
CA PHE A 195 -12.11 11.08 -8.86
C PHE A 195 -13.62 11.39 -8.84
N ASP A 196 -14.06 12.39 -9.61
CA ASP A 196 -15.48 12.72 -9.70
C ASP A 196 -16.27 11.56 -10.38
N PRO A 197 -17.61 11.51 -10.25
CA PRO A 197 -18.41 10.40 -10.81
C PRO A 197 -18.27 10.15 -12.32
N SER A 198 -17.80 11.15 -13.09
CA SER A 198 -17.55 11.01 -14.53
C SER A 198 -16.14 10.54 -14.87
N SER A 199 -15.23 10.53 -13.90
CA SER A 199 -13.84 10.10 -14.06
C SER A 199 -13.70 8.59 -14.36
N ALA A 200 -12.61 8.23 -15.03
CA ALA A 200 -12.25 6.83 -15.29
C ALA A 200 -12.03 6.05 -13.99
N GLN A 201 -11.37 6.66 -13.00
CA GLN A 201 -11.14 6.06 -11.68
C GLN A 201 -12.45 5.69 -10.98
N TYR A 202 -13.42 6.60 -10.93
CA TYR A 202 -14.69 6.35 -10.26
C TYR A 202 -15.46 5.20 -10.90
N GLN A 203 -15.56 5.21 -12.23
CA GLN A 203 -16.26 4.16 -12.99
C GLN A 203 -15.55 2.82 -12.85
N TRP A 204 -14.21 2.81 -12.89
CA TRP A 204 -13.42 1.61 -12.62
C TRP A 204 -13.69 1.07 -11.21
N LEU A 205 -13.67 1.91 -10.18
CA LEU A 205 -13.91 1.51 -8.80
C LEU A 205 -15.30 0.87 -8.61
N GLN A 206 -16.34 1.43 -9.25
CA GLN A 206 -17.68 0.83 -9.22
C GLN A 206 -17.69 -0.59 -9.82
N VAL A 207 -16.98 -0.77 -10.93
CA VAL A 207 -16.88 -2.06 -11.61
C VAL A 207 -16.03 -3.05 -10.81
N ASP A 208 -14.94 -2.60 -10.20
CA ASP A 208 -14.03 -3.40 -9.38
C ASP A 208 -14.77 -3.92 -8.12
N LEU A 209 -15.37 -3.03 -7.33
CA LEU A 209 -16.17 -3.39 -6.15
C LEU A 209 -17.34 -4.32 -6.49
N GLY A 210 -17.99 -4.12 -7.64
CA GLY A 210 -19.08 -4.96 -8.10
C GLY A 210 -18.69 -6.39 -8.47
N LYS A 211 -17.39 -6.66 -8.69
CA LYS A 211 -16.85 -7.99 -8.99
C LYS A 211 -16.38 -8.75 -7.75
N VAL A 212 -16.27 -8.09 -6.60
CA VAL A 212 -15.72 -8.69 -5.38
C VAL A 212 -16.64 -9.81 -4.88
N ASP A 213 -16.12 -11.03 -4.87
CA ASP A 213 -16.77 -12.18 -4.24
C ASP A 213 -16.27 -12.31 -2.79
N ARG A 214 -17.09 -11.88 -1.82
CA ARG A 214 -16.75 -11.94 -0.39
C ARG A 214 -16.58 -13.37 0.15
N GLY A 215 -16.98 -14.41 -0.59
CA GLY A 215 -16.66 -15.79 -0.27
C GLY A 215 -15.19 -16.16 -0.57
N ARG A 216 -14.56 -15.45 -1.51
CA ARG A 216 -13.14 -15.61 -1.88
C ARG A 216 -12.25 -14.59 -1.19
N THR A 217 -12.68 -13.33 -1.17
CA THR A 217 -11.97 -12.20 -0.55
C THR A 217 -12.88 -11.56 0.51
N PRO A 218 -12.98 -12.17 1.70
CA PRO A 218 -13.82 -11.65 2.77
C PRO A 218 -13.37 -10.26 3.26
N TRP A 219 -12.09 -9.93 3.10
CA TRP A 219 -11.55 -8.62 3.45
C TRP A 219 -11.45 -7.69 2.26
N ILE A 220 -11.88 -6.44 2.43
CA ILE A 220 -11.58 -5.35 1.49
C ILE A 220 -10.79 -4.27 2.22
N VAL A 221 -9.59 -3.96 1.73
CA VAL A 221 -8.70 -2.92 2.27
C VAL A 221 -8.48 -1.87 1.18
N VAL A 222 -8.66 -0.60 1.50
CA VAL A 222 -8.45 0.50 0.57
C VAL A 222 -7.29 1.35 1.04
N LEU A 223 -6.44 1.78 0.10
CA LEU A 223 -5.37 2.74 0.33
C LEU A 223 -5.65 4.01 -0.48
N ILE A 224 -5.52 5.15 0.19
CA ILE A 224 -5.62 6.50 -0.40
C ILE A 224 -4.42 7.29 0.11
N HIS A 225 -4.00 8.37 -0.55
CA HIS A 225 -2.94 9.21 0.03
C HIS A 225 -3.54 10.21 1.02
N ALA A 226 -4.46 11.06 0.55
CA ALA A 226 -5.07 12.12 1.36
C ALA A 226 -6.20 11.56 2.27
N PRO A 227 -6.11 11.70 3.61
CA PRO A 227 -7.07 11.11 4.55
C PRO A 227 -8.42 11.84 4.55
N TRP A 228 -9.50 11.10 4.32
CA TRP A 228 -10.88 11.62 4.38
C TRP A 228 -11.33 12.05 5.78
N TYR A 229 -10.77 11.40 6.80
CA TYR A 229 -10.99 11.73 8.21
C TYR A 229 -9.66 12.16 8.82
N ASN A 230 -9.62 13.38 9.36
CA ASN A 230 -8.40 13.98 9.87
C ASN A 230 -8.72 14.98 10.99
N SER A 231 -8.21 14.73 12.20
CA SER A 231 -8.29 15.67 13.32
C SER A 231 -7.02 16.48 13.54
N ASN A 232 -5.95 16.25 12.77
CA ASN A 232 -4.77 17.10 12.71
C ASN A 232 -5.12 18.47 12.11
N GLU A 233 -4.41 19.53 12.51
CA GLU A 233 -4.60 20.85 11.89
C GLU A 233 -3.96 20.95 10.49
N ALA A 234 -2.99 20.08 10.18
CA ALA A 234 -2.41 19.96 8.84
C ALA A 234 -3.43 19.37 7.84
N HIS A 235 -3.32 19.80 6.58
CA HIS A 235 -4.11 19.27 5.45
C HIS A 235 -5.64 19.33 5.65
N GLN A 236 -6.11 20.42 6.29
CA GLN A 236 -7.54 20.70 6.42
C GLN A 236 -8.05 21.45 5.20
N GLY A 237 -9.21 21.05 4.68
CA GLY A 237 -9.86 21.79 3.59
C GLY A 237 -9.43 21.40 2.17
N GLU A 238 -8.57 20.40 2.01
CA GLU A 238 -8.07 19.99 0.69
C GLU A 238 -9.12 19.19 -0.09
N SER A 239 -9.21 19.44 -1.40
CA SER A 239 -10.16 18.79 -2.32
C SER A 239 -9.99 17.27 -2.35
N GLU A 240 -8.74 16.81 -2.31
CA GLU A 240 -8.36 15.41 -2.35
C GLU A 240 -8.82 14.65 -1.10
N SER A 241 -9.10 15.36 0.00
CA SER A 241 -9.71 14.80 1.20
C SER A 241 -11.22 15.00 1.22
N ILE A 242 -11.72 16.21 0.95
CA ILE A 242 -13.14 16.56 1.10
C ILE A 242 -13.97 16.07 -0.06
N ASP A 243 -13.58 16.44 -1.29
CA ASP A 243 -14.38 16.17 -2.49
C ASP A 243 -14.26 14.69 -2.89
N MET A 244 -13.09 14.07 -2.66
CA MET A 244 -12.93 12.63 -2.88
C MET A 244 -13.78 11.81 -1.89
N LYS A 245 -13.85 12.22 -0.61
CA LYS A 245 -14.75 11.61 0.37
C LYS A 245 -16.20 11.75 -0.08
N ASP A 246 -16.62 12.95 -0.48
CA ASP A 246 -17.98 13.20 -0.94
C ASP A 246 -18.36 12.32 -2.14
N ALA A 247 -17.45 12.17 -3.11
CA ALA A 247 -17.66 11.34 -4.28
C ALA A 247 -17.72 9.83 -3.94
N MET A 248 -16.74 9.30 -3.20
CA MET A 248 -16.47 7.86 -3.14
C MET A 248 -16.84 7.17 -1.82
N GLU A 249 -17.12 7.90 -0.74
CA GLU A 249 -17.42 7.29 0.57
C GLU A 249 -18.61 6.32 0.50
N ASP A 250 -19.65 6.67 -0.26
CA ASP A 250 -20.83 5.83 -0.42
C ASP A 250 -20.50 4.52 -1.12
N LEU A 251 -19.58 4.53 -2.10
CA LEU A 251 -19.14 3.31 -2.78
C LEU A 251 -18.43 2.36 -1.81
N LEU A 252 -17.51 2.89 -0.99
CA LEU A 252 -16.75 2.09 -0.03
C LEU A 252 -17.67 1.55 1.09
N TYR A 253 -18.60 2.39 1.57
CA TYR A 253 -19.57 1.98 2.58
C TYR A 253 -20.52 0.89 2.08
N GLN A 254 -21.05 1.03 0.87
CA GLN A 254 -21.95 0.04 0.26
C GLN A 254 -21.22 -1.29 0.00
N ALA A 255 -19.96 -1.23 -0.43
CA ALA A 255 -19.14 -2.42 -0.64
C ALA A 255 -18.66 -3.08 0.66
N ARG A 256 -18.96 -2.50 1.84
CA ARG A 256 -18.50 -2.97 3.15
C ARG A 256 -16.98 -3.09 3.21
N VAL A 257 -16.29 -2.02 2.83
CA VAL A 257 -14.84 -1.88 3.01
C VAL A 257 -14.51 -1.97 4.50
N ASP A 258 -13.53 -2.80 4.84
CA ASP A 258 -13.20 -3.08 6.23
C ASP A 258 -12.30 -1.99 6.83
N VAL A 259 -11.28 -1.58 6.07
CA VAL A 259 -10.23 -0.64 6.49
C VAL A 259 -9.85 0.28 5.33
N VAL A 260 -9.66 1.56 5.64
CA VAL A 260 -9.05 2.56 4.75
C VAL A 260 -7.75 3.05 5.40
N LEU A 261 -6.64 2.93 4.67
CA LEU A 261 -5.31 3.35 5.10
C LEU A 261 -4.89 4.59 4.31
N ALA A 262 -4.41 5.63 4.98
CA ALA A 262 -4.04 6.89 4.37
C ALA A 262 -2.65 7.38 4.80
N GLY A 263 -1.97 8.16 3.96
CA GLY A 263 -0.71 8.83 4.27
C GLY A 263 -0.93 10.32 4.56
N HIS A 264 -0.09 11.16 3.93
CA HIS A 264 -0.18 12.62 3.75
C HIS A 264 0.00 13.46 5.02
N VAL A 265 -0.83 13.20 6.04
CA VAL A 265 -0.70 13.87 7.32
C VAL A 265 0.42 13.18 8.09
N HIS A 266 1.49 13.91 8.39
CA HIS A 266 2.69 13.39 9.05
C HIS A 266 2.52 13.09 10.54
N ALA A 267 1.57 12.22 10.85
CA ALA A 267 1.30 11.70 12.17
C ALA A 267 0.42 10.43 12.06
N TYR A 268 0.33 9.69 13.16
CA TYR A 268 -0.58 8.55 13.26
C TYR A 268 -1.94 8.97 13.81
N GLU A 269 -3.03 8.51 13.17
CA GLU A 269 -4.38 8.67 13.71
C GLU A 269 -5.28 7.50 13.32
N ARG A 270 -5.97 6.89 14.28
CA ARG A 270 -6.96 5.85 14.06
C ARG A 270 -8.35 6.30 14.50
N PHE A 271 -9.31 6.12 13.61
CA PHE A 271 -10.71 6.39 13.86
C PHE A 271 -11.45 5.13 14.30
N THR A 272 -12.63 5.31 14.89
CA THR A 272 -13.63 4.23 15.01
C THR A 272 -14.18 3.89 13.61
N ARG A 273 -15.01 2.85 13.51
CA ARG A 273 -15.81 2.64 12.30
C ARG A 273 -16.71 3.86 12.08
N VAL A 274 -16.60 4.48 10.92
CA VAL A 274 -17.20 5.80 10.65
C VAL A 274 -17.83 5.84 9.27
N TYR A 275 -18.91 6.59 9.14
CA TYR A 275 -19.57 6.88 7.87
C TYR A 275 -20.31 8.20 7.99
N LYS A 276 -20.15 9.11 7.02
CA LYS A 276 -20.78 10.44 7.02
C LYS A 276 -20.51 11.21 8.31
N ASP A 277 -19.26 11.22 8.75
CA ASP A 277 -18.80 11.95 9.94
C ASP A 277 -19.40 11.47 11.28
N GLU A 278 -20.11 10.33 11.27
CA GLU A 278 -20.69 9.71 12.46
C GLU A 278 -20.14 8.30 12.70
N ALA A 279 -20.03 7.93 13.98
CA ALA A 279 -19.65 6.57 14.34
C ALA A 279 -20.71 5.58 13.83
N ASN A 280 -20.30 4.60 13.05
CA ASN A 280 -21.17 3.65 12.38
C ASN A 280 -20.52 2.27 12.37
N ASN A 281 -21.15 1.28 13.02
CA ASN A 281 -20.58 -0.07 13.16
C ASN A 281 -20.38 -0.82 11.84
N CYS A 282 -20.96 -0.36 10.73
CA CYS A 282 -20.82 -0.94 9.40
C CYS A 282 -20.00 -0.07 8.44
N GLY A 283 -19.42 1.04 8.94
CA GLY A 283 -18.44 1.83 8.20
C GLY A 283 -17.03 1.23 8.28
N PRO A 284 -16.13 1.59 7.36
CA PRO A 284 -14.72 1.25 7.45
C PRO A 284 -14.07 1.86 8.68
N VAL A 285 -13.00 1.22 9.18
CA VAL A 285 -12.04 1.87 10.07
C VAL A 285 -11.08 2.69 9.21
N HIS A 286 -10.95 3.98 9.49
CA HIS A 286 -9.95 4.84 8.85
C HIS A 286 -8.70 4.94 9.72
N ILE A 287 -7.52 4.82 9.10
CA ILE A 287 -6.22 4.93 9.74
C ILE A 287 -5.31 5.80 8.88
N THR A 288 -4.80 6.88 9.46
CA THR A 288 -3.74 7.71 8.89
C THR A 288 -2.40 7.21 9.44
N ILE A 289 -1.48 6.90 8.53
CA ILE A 289 -0.15 6.30 8.75
C ILE A 289 0.91 7.06 7.91
N GLY A 290 0.79 8.39 7.85
CA GLY A 290 1.71 9.25 7.09
C GLY A 290 3.00 9.63 7.84
N ASP A 291 3.32 8.87 8.87
CA ASP A 291 4.39 9.11 9.83
C ASP A 291 5.68 8.34 9.48
N GLY A 292 5.98 8.12 8.19
CA GLY A 292 7.07 7.25 7.76
C GLY A 292 8.49 7.78 7.96
N GLY A 293 8.66 9.09 8.19
CA GLY A 293 9.97 9.68 8.51
C GLY A 293 10.55 10.62 7.46
N ASN A 294 9.73 11.20 6.59
CA ASN A 294 10.21 12.15 5.59
C ASN A 294 10.81 13.44 6.20
N ARG A 295 11.35 14.28 5.32
CA ARG A 295 12.11 15.49 5.68
C ARG A 295 11.28 16.65 6.23
N GLU A 296 9.97 16.65 6.02
CA GLU A 296 9.09 17.76 6.42
C GLU A 296 8.76 17.71 7.92
N GLY A 297 8.92 16.54 8.54
CA GLY A 297 8.74 16.35 9.97
C GLY A 297 7.28 16.11 10.36
N LEU A 298 7.05 15.98 11.68
CA LEU A 298 5.76 15.59 12.24
C LEU A 298 4.75 16.74 12.28
N ALA A 299 3.50 16.43 11.94
CA ALA A 299 2.35 17.30 12.13
C ALA A 299 1.85 17.19 13.59
N SER A 300 2.33 18.04 14.49
CA SER A 300 2.13 17.86 15.94
C SER A 300 0.86 18.48 16.53
N LYS A 301 0.02 19.14 15.72
CA LYS A 301 -1.14 19.91 16.20
C LYS A 301 -2.45 19.21 15.83
N TYR A 302 -3.32 19.07 16.83
CA TYR A 302 -4.62 18.42 16.65
C TYR A 302 -5.76 19.30 17.16
N LYS A 303 -6.93 19.16 16.54
CA LYS A 303 -8.19 19.75 16.99
C LYS A 303 -8.46 19.38 18.44
N ASN A 304 -8.85 20.38 19.23
CA ASN A 304 -9.22 20.23 20.64
C ASN A 304 -10.61 20.83 20.89
N PRO A 305 -11.53 20.10 21.55
CA PRO A 305 -11.38 18.73 22.07
C PRO A 305 -11.24 17.68 20.96
N GLN A 306 -10.71 16.50 21.30
CA GLN A 306 -10.62 15.35 20.37
C GLN A 306 -12.02 15.00 19.83
N PRO A 307 -12.22 14.94 18.50
CA PRO A 307 -13.47 14.46 17.92
C PRO A 307 -13.76 13.04 18.41
N LYS A 308 -15.03 12.73 18.74
CA LYS A 308 -15.42 11.42 19.30
C LYS A 308 -15.08 10.23 18.39
N ILE A 309 -15.04 10.47 17.08
CA ILE A 309 -14.71 9.43 16.08
C ILE A 309 -13.21 9.14 16.00
N SER A 310 -12.34 10.06 16.45
CA SER A 310 -10.90 9.85 16.56
C SER A 310 -10.62 9.10 17.85
N VAL A 311 -10.09 7.88 17.77
CA VAL A 311 -9.89 6.97 18.92
C VAL A 311 -8.48 7.08 19.47
N PHE A 312 -7.49 7.14 18.59
CA PHE A 312 -6.08 7.29 18.95
C PHE A 312 -5.40 8.23 17.96
N ARG A 313 -4.52 9.11 18.44
CA ARG A 313 -3.74 10.03 17.62
C ARG A 313 -2.42 10.36 18.29
N GLU A 314 -1.32 10.29 17.55
CA GLU A 314 0.02 10.51 18.07
C GLU A 314 0.92 11.08 16.96
N ALA A 315 1.66 12.14 17.28
CA ALA A 315 2.68 12.68 16.39
C ALA A 315 4.04 12.11 16.79
N SER A 316 4.31 10.92 16.29
CA SER A 316 5.59 10.19 16.38
C SER A 316 5.81 9.52 15.01
N PHE A 317 7.06 9.24 14.64
CA PHE A 317 7.31 8.46 13.44
C PHE A 317 7.06 6.98 13.71
N GLY A 318 6.65 6.21 12.70
CA GLY A 318 6.28 4.83 12.92
C GLY A 318 5.87 4.06 11.67
N HIS A 319 5.34 2.87 11.92
CA HIS A 319 4.79 1.98 10.90
C HIS A 319 3.68 1.12 11.48
N GLY A 320 2.83 0.60 10.60
CA GLY A 320 1.75 -0.30 10.95
C GLY A 320 1.98 -1.73 10.48
N HIS A 321 1.36 -2.68 11.18
CA HIS A 321 1.17 -4.04 10.71
C HIS A 321 -0.32 -4.36 10.62
N LEU A 322 -0.74 -4.89 9.48
CA LEU A 322 -2.06 -5.51 9.33
C LEU A 322 -1.87 -7.02 9.17
N VAL A 323 -2.21 -7.77 10.22
CA VAL A 323 -2.18 -9.24 10.20
C VAL A 323 -3.59 -9.74 9.98
N VAL A 324 -3.88 -10.20 8.76
CA VAL A 324 -5.18 -10.79 8.46
C VAL A 324 -5.12 -12.28 8.79
N ALA A 325 -5.66 -12.64 9.95
CA ALA A 325 -5.50 -13.97 10.53
C ALA A 325 -6.39 -15.02 9.86
N ASN A 326 -7.61 -14.64 9.47
CA ASN A 326 -8.57 -15.51 8.79
C ASN A 326 -9.69 -14.67 8.14
N ALA A 327 -10.72 -15.33 7.60
CA ALA A 327 -11.86 -14.69 6.94
C ALA A 327 -12.69 -13.72 7.80
N THR A 328 -12.52 -13.72 9.13
CA THR A 328 -13.34 -12.94 10.06
C THR A 328 -12.55 -12.00 10.94
N HIS A 329 -11.28 -12.31 11.27
CA HIS A 329 -10.48 -11.48 12.17
C HIS A 329 -9.14 -11.06 11.56
N ALA A 330 -8.81 -9.78 11.75
CA ALA A 330 -7.51 -9.20 11.48
C ALA A 330 -7.06 -8.37 12.69
N GLN A 331 -5.75 -8.22 12.88
CA GLN A 331 -5.19 -7.34 13.88
C GLN A 331 -4.44 -6.21 13.21
N TRP A 332 -4.75 -4.98 13.61
CA TRP A 332 -3.92 -3.82 13.33
C TRP A 332 -3.06 -3.51 14.55
N THR A 333 -1.79 -3.22 14.33
CA THR A 333 -0.88 -2.66 15.32
C THR A 333 -0.08 -1.52 14.72
N TRP A 334 0.13 -0.45 15.48
CA TRP A 334 1.03 0.64 15.12
C TRP A 334 2.19 0.71 16.11
N HIS A 335 3.39 0.94 15.59
CA HIS A 335 4.64 0.88 16.32
C HIS A 335 5.40 2.19 16.07
N ARG A 336 5.59 2.99 17.14
CA ARG A 336 6.43 4.20 17.08
C ARG A 336 7.92 3.83 16.97
N ASN A 337 8.72 4.70 16.37
CA ASN A 337 10.14 4.48 16.16
C ASN A 337 10.99 4.74 17.42
N GLU A 338 10.50 5.53 18.37
CA GLU A 338 11.23 5.90 19.58
C GLU A 338 11.43 4.74 20.57
N ASP A 339 10.67 3.66 20.40
CA ASP A 339 10.85 2.44 21.18
C ASP A 339 11.98 1.60 20.54
N ASP A 340 13.03 1.23 21.29
CA ASP A 340 14.18 0.44 20.78
C ASP A 340 13.76 -0.89 20.09
N GLU A 341 12.58 -1.38 20.45
CA GLU A 341 11.88 -2.53 19.88
C GLU A 341 10.50 -2.10 19.39
N ALA A 342 9.99 -2.78 18.36
CA ALA A 342 8.66 -2.52 17.80
C ALA A 342 7.54 -2.94 18.77
N VAL A 343 7.33 -2.17 19.83
CA VAL A 343 6.21 -2.33 20.77
C VAL A 343 4.96 -1.67 20.19
N ALA A 344 3.86 -2.41 20.14
CA ALA A 344 2.59 -1.86 19.66
C ALA A 344 2.11 -0.75 20.60
N SER A 345 2.19 0.48 20.13
CA SER A 345 1.74 1.68 20.84
C SER A 345 0.22 1.87 20.72
N ASP A 346 -0.34 1.38 19.63
CA ASP A 346 -1.78 1.24 19.44
C ASP A 346 -2.11 -0.12 18.79
N SER A 347 -3.27 -0.68 19.12
CA SER A 347 -3.73 -1.95 18.55
C SER A 347 -5.24 -2.07 18.55
N ILE A 348 -5.79 -2.73 17.53
CA ILE A 348 -7.20 -3.13 17.46
C ILE A 348 -7.35 -4.48 16.77
N TRP A 349 -8.25 -5.31 17.29
CA TRP A 349 -8.79 -6.45 16.56
C TRP A 349 -9.98 -5.99 15.72
N LEU A 350 -9.91 -6.26 14.43
CA LEU A 350 -10.92 -5.95 13.44
C LEU A 350 -11.73 -7.21 13.14
N THR A 351 -13.04 -7.06 13.05
CA THR A 351 -13.95 -8.08 12.53
C THR A 351 -14.37 -7.71 11.11
N SER A 352 -14.21 -8.62 10.15
CA SER A 352 -14.63 -8.36 8.77
C SER A 352 -16.14 -8.09 8.70
N LEU A 353 -16.52 -7.02 8.03
CA LEU A 353 -17.92 -6.63 7.80
C LEU A 353 -18.69 -7.66 6.98
N SER A 354 -18.01 -8.47 6.16
CA SER A 354 -18.64 -9.60 5.45
C SER A 354 -19.14 -10.70 6.41
N SER A 355 -18.50 -10.80 7.57
CA SER A 355 -18.82 -11.80 8.59
C SER A 355 -19.85 -11.30 9.60
N ASP A 356 -20.03 -9.98 9.74
CA ASP A 356 -20.97 -9.37 10.68
C ASP A 356 -22.40 -9.41 10.14
N PRO A 357 -23.33 -10.18 10.76
CA PRO A 357 -24.72 -10.24 10.33
C PRO A 357 -25.45 -8.88 10.39
N ALA A 358 -25.03 -7.96 11.27
CA ALA A 358 -25.64 -6.64 11.39
C ALA A 358 -25.33 -5.72 10.20
N CYS A 359 -24.28 -6.05 9.43
CA CYS A 359 -23.86 -5.29 8.27
C CYS A 359 -24.26 -5.94 6.93
N LYS A 360 -24.93 -7.09 6.98
CA LYS A 360 -25.55 -7.73 5.81
C LYS A 360 -26.89 -7.04 5.54
N ASN A 361 -26.90 -6.15 4.54
CA ASN A 361 -28.13 -5.61 3.97
C ASN A 361 -28.58 -6.48 2.79
#